data_AF-A0A9Q9T1K9-F1
#
_entry.id   AF-A0A9Q9T1K9-F1
#
_cell.length_a   1.000
_cell.length_b   1.000
_cell.length_c   1.000
_cell.angle_alpha   90.00
_cell.angle_beta   90.00
_cell.angle_gamma   90.00
#
_symmetry.space_group_name_H-M   'P 1'
#
loop_
_entity.id
_entity.type
_entity.pdbx_description
1 polymer ?
#
loop_
_entity_poly.entity_id
_entity_poly.type
_entity_poly.pdbx_seq_one_letter_code
_entity_poly.pdbx_strand_id
1 'polypeptide(L)'
;MLDITTITRQNVTSVVGYYSDAKDDYYSKDSSFTSWQGTGAEALGLSGDVESARFKELLVGEIDTFTHMQRHVGDAKKERLGYDLTFSAPKGVSMQALIHGDKTIIEAHEKAVAAAVREAEKLAQARTTRQGKSVTQNTNNLVVATFRHETSRALDPDLHTHAFVMNMTQREDGQWRALKMMS
;
A
#
# COMPACT_ATOMS: atom_id res chain seq x y z
N MET A 1 6.85 -11.74 -9.60
CA MET A 1 7.99 -10.81 -9.42
C MET A 1 7.55 -9.74 -8.42
N LEU A 2 8.47 -9.17 -7.64
CA LEU A 2 8.18 -8.07 -6.72
C LEU A 2 9.10 -6.89 -7.04
N ASP A 3 8.50 -5.74 -7.32
CA ASP A 3 9.18 -4.45 -7.41
C ASP A 3 8.79 -3.56 -6.24
N ILE A 4 9.75 -2.78 -5.71
CA ILE A 4 9.53 -1.86 -4.59
C ILE A 4 9.91 -0.45 -5.02
N THR A 5 8.93 0.45 -5.04
CA THR A 5 9.14 1.86 -5.38
C THR A 5 8.88 2.74 -4.17
N THR A 6 9.85 3.58 -3.81
CA THR A 6 9.64 4.60 -2.75
C THR A 6 8.90 5.80 -3.33
N ILE A 7 7.80 6.17 -2.68
CA ILE A 7 6.97 7.29 -3.08
C ILE A 7 7.22 8.48 -2.17
N THR A 8 7.52 9.62 -2.77
CA THR A 8 7.79 10.90 -2.13
C THR A 8 6.88 11.97 -2.71
N ARG A 9 6.88 13.17 -2.12
CA ARG A 9 6.15 14.33 -2.68
C ARG A 9 6.54 14.66 -4.12
N GLN A 10 7.73 14.26 -4.58
CA GLN A 10 8.21 14.54 -5.95
C GLN A 10 7.60 13.63 -7.01
N ASN A 11 7.28 12.37 -6.67
CA ASN A 11 6.72 11.39 -7.61
C ASN A 11 5.29 10.95 -7.22
N VAL A 12 4.64 11.67 -6.31
CA VAL A 12 3.28 11.35 -5.84
C VAL A 12 2.23 11.44 -6.95
N THR A 13 2.42 12.31 -7.95
CA THR A 13 1.46 12.50 -9.05
C THR A 13 1.32 11.26 -9.92
N SER A 14 2.40 10.47 -10.09
CA SER A 14 2.32 9.19 -10.81
C SER A 14 1.60 8.09 -10.03
N VAL A 15 1.42 8.27 -8.71
CA VAL A 15 0.73 7.34 -7.82
C VAL A 15 -0.75 7.70 -7.71
N VAL A 16 -1.05 8.98 -7.44
CA VAL A 16 -2.41 9.40 -7.13
C VAL A 16 -3.33 9.28 -8.34
N GLY A 17 -2.91 9.72 -9.53
CA GLY A 17 -3.70 9.52 -10.76
C GLY A 17 -3.83 8.04 -11.11
N TYR A 18 -2.73 7.29 -11.03
CA TYR A 18 -2.71 5.87 -11.35
C TYR A 18 -3.63 5.01 -10.47
N TYR A 19 -3.82 5.36 -9.19
CA TYR A 19 -4.72 4.64 -8.28
C TYR A 19 -6.13 5.22 -8.20
N SER A 20 -6.33 6.51 -8.50
CA SER A 20 -7.67 7.13 -8.53
C SER A 20 -8.41 6.92 -9.84
N ASP A 21 -7.67 6.80 -10.95
CA ASP A 21 -8.21 6.70 -12.30
C ASP A 21 -8.63 5.26 -12.62
N ALA A 22 -8.43 4.32 -11.69
CA ALA A 22 -9.07 2.99 -11.70
C ALA A 22 -10.61 3.06 -11.77
N LYS A 23 -11.22 4.23 -11.53
CA LYS A 23 -12.65 4.50 -11.79
C LYS A 23 -12.99 4.72 -13.27
N ASP A 24 -12.03 5.17 -14.09
CA ASP A 24 -12.24 5.35 -15.54
C ASP A 24 -12.00 4.06 -16.33
N ASP A 25 -11.46 3.02 -15.68
CA ASP A 25 -11.48 1.68 -16.23
C ASP A 25 -12.90 1.12 -16.13
N TYR A 26 -13.51 0.99 -17.30
CA TYR A 26 -14.76 0.31 -17.67
C TYR A 26 -14.96 -1.10 -17.01
N TYR A 27 -13.94 -1.63 -16.34
CA TYR A 27 -13.87 -2.91 -15.63
C TYR A 27 -14.13 -2.84 -14.11
N SER A 28 -14.13 -1.65 -13.49
CA SER A 28 -14.30 -1.47 -12.03
C SER A 28 -15.72 -1.74 -11.49
N LYS A 29 -16.61 -2.37 -12.28
CA LYS A 29 -17.95 -2.78 -11.85
C LYS A 29 -17.95 -4.00 -10.91
N ASP A 30 -16.85 -4.75 -10.86
CA ASP A 30 -16.69 -5.84 -9.89
C ASP A 30 -15.93 -5.36 -8.64
N SER A 31 -16.51 -5.56 -7.46
CA SER A 31 -16.10 -5.01 -6.16
C SER A 31 -14.84 -5.64 -5.53
N SER A 32 -13.83 -6.01 -6.34
CA SER A 32 -12.61 -6.68 -5.84
C SER A 32 -11.30 -6.08 -6.35
N PHE A 33 -11.33 -4.99 -7.12
CA PHE A 33 -10.10 -4.38 -7.65
C PHE A 33 -9.28 -3.64 -6.58
N THR A 34 -9.92 -3.25 -5.47
CA THR A 34 -9.24 -2.54 -4.39
C THR A 34 -9.54 -3.19 -3.04
N SER A 35 -8.57 -3.14 -2.12
CA SER A 35 -8.81 -3.58 -0.74
C SER A 35 -7.86 -2.90 0.23
N TRP A 36 -8.36 -2.58 1.42
CA TRP A 36 -7.52 -2.35 2.59
C TRP A 36 -6.99 -3.68 3.15
N GLN A 37 -5.73 -3.68 3.61
CA GLN A 37 -5.06 -4.79 4.27
C GLN A 37 -4.14 -4.29 5.39
N GLY A 38 -3.81 -5.20 6.31
CA GLY A 38 -2.90 -4.97 7.43
C GLY A 38 -3.61 -4.59 8.73
N THR A 39 -3.01 -5.00 9.84
CA THR A 39 -3.53 -4.77 11.19
C THR A 39 -3.64 -3.27 11.51
N GLY A 40 -2.80 -2.43 10.88
CA GLY A 40 -2.90 -0.98 11.02
C GLY A 40 -4.12 -0.39 10.31
N ALA A 41 -4.52 -0.96 9.16
CA ALA A 41 -5.74 -0.54 8.49
C ALA A 41 -6.97 -0.87 9.35
N GLU A 42 -7.01 -2.06 9.95
CA GLU A 42 -8.05 -2.48 10.89
C GLU A 42 -8.11 -1.55 12.12
N ALA A 43 -6.97 -1.12 12.66
CA ALA A 43 -6.89 -0.17 13.78
C ALA A 43 -7.48 1.22 13.42
N LEU A 44 -7.53 1.57 12.13
CA LEU A 44 -8.19 2.78 11.62
C LEU A 44 -9.65 2.53 11.18
N GLY A 45 -10.17 1.32 11.36
CA GLY A 45 -11.51 0.93 10.91
C GLY A 45 -11.63 0.80 9.39
N LEU A 46 -10.52 0.55 8.69
CA LEU A 46 -10.45 0.45 7.23
C LEU A 46 -10.48 -1.02 6.80
N SER A 47 -11.48 -1.37 6.00
CA SER A 47 -11.67 -2.72 5.45
C SER A 47 -12.42 -2.66 4.13
N GLY A 48 -12.25 -3.66 3.26
CA GLY A 48 -12.92 -3.68 1.95
C GLY A 48 -12.37 -2.60 1.01
N ASP A 49 -13.22 -2.05 0.15
CA ASP A 49 -12.83 -1.14 -0.92
C ASP A 49 -12.09 0.11 -0.43
N VAL A 50 -11.16 0.60 -1.26
CA VAL A 50 -10.34 1.76 -0.97
C VAL A 50 -11.04 3.03 -1.44
N GLU A 51 -11.56 3.81 -0.49
CA GLU A 51 -12.07 5.15 -0.81
C GLU A 51 -10.92 6.09 -1.21
N SER A 52 -11.02 6.68 -2.41
CA SER A 52 -9.97 7.54 -2.97
C SER A 52 -9.66 8.76 -2.10
N ALA A 53 -10.67 9.39 -1.50
CA ALA A 53 -10.46 10.53 -0.59
C ALA A 53 -9.65 10.10 0.62
N ARG A 54 -10.07 9.01 1.28
CA ARG A 54 -9.39 8.46 2.45
C ARG A 54 -7.96 8.02 2.17
N PHE A 55 -7.72 7.40 1.01
CA PHE A 55 -6.37 7.05 0.56
C PHE A 55 -5.47 8.30 0.43
N LYS A 56 -5.98 9.39 -0.17
CA LYS A 56 -5.24 10.64 -0.35
C LYS A 56 -4.92 11.34 0.98
N GLU A 57 -5.83 11.32 1.95
CA GLU A 57 -5.61 11.83 3.31
C GLU A 57 -4.45 11.08 4.00
N LEU A 58 -4.51 9.75 4.01
CA LEU A 58 -3.48 8.91 4.64
C LEU A 58 -2.12 9.04 3.95
N LEU A 59 -2.12 9.19 2.62
CA LEU A 59 -0.92 9.41 1.83
C LEU A 59 -0.16 10.66 2.29
N VAL A 60 -0.88 11.74 2.61
CA VAL A 60 -0.28 12.98 3.13
C VAL A 60 -0.11 12.99 4.65
N GLY A 61 -0.49 11.92 5.34
CA GLY A 61 -0.27 11.72 6.77
C GLY A 61 -1.43 12.20 7.65
N GLU A 62 -2.60 12.47 7.09
CA GLU A 62 -3.81 12.83 7.82
C GLU A 62 -4.51 11.56 8.33
N ILE A 63 -4.32 11.27 9.61
CA ILE A 63 -4.94 10.11 10.27
C ILE A 63 -6.41 10.41 10.56
N ASP A 64 -6.71 11.61 11.04
CA ASP A 64 -8.04 12.14 11.24
C ASP A 64 -7.97 13.68 11.17
N THR A 65 -9.11 14.36 11.29
CA THR A 65 -9.22 15.82 11.20
C THR A 65 -8.33 16.58 12.20
N PHE A 66 -7.95 15.94 13.31
CA PHE A 66 -7.16 16.55 14.39
C PHE A 66 -5.73 16.00 14.45
N THR A 67 -5.45 14.90 13.76
CA THR A 67 -4.18 14.17 13.83
C THR A 67 -3.48 14.13 12.47
N HIS A 68 -2.47 14.99 12.31
CA HIS A 68 -1.60 14.98 11.14
C HIS A 68 -0.17 14.55 11.51
N MET A 69 0.36 13.56 10.80
CA MET A 69 1.69 13.01 11.06
C MET A 69 2.79 13.95 10.57
N GLN A 70 3.76 14.24 11.43
CA GLN A 70 5.02 14.87 11.02
C GLN A 70 6.05 13.81 10.66
N ARG A 71 6.29 13.64 9.36
CA ARG A 71 7.14 12.55 8.81
C ARG A 71 8.44 13.02 8.16
N HIS A 72 8.73 14.32 8.19
CA HIS A 72 9.94 14.88 7.59
C HIS A 72 10.78 15.64 8.62
N VAL A 73 12.09 15.61 8.40
CA VAL A 73 13.07 16.47 9.06
C VAL A 73 13.88 17.11 7.93
N GLY A 74 13.71 18.42 7.72
CA GLY A 74 14.33 19.14 6.60
C GLY A 74 13.39 19.35 5.40
N ASP A 75 13.88 19.11 4.18
CA ASP A 75 13.15 19.40 2.95
C ASP A 75 11.87 18.56 2.81
N ALA A 76 10.71 19.23 2.84
CA ALA A 76 9.39 18.62 2.70
C ALA A 76 9.25 17.83 1.38
N LYS A 77 9.99 18.17 0.32
CA LYS A 77 9.95 17.43 -0.95
C LYS A 77 10.50 16.00 -0.83
N LYS A 78 11.39 15.76 0.14
CA LYS A 78 11.98 14.44 0.41
C LYS A 78 11.13 13.60 1.37
N GLU A 79 10.00 14.13 1.83
CA GLU A 79 9.05 13.37 2.64
C GLU A 79 8.63 12.11 1.87
N ARG A 80 8.86 10.95 2.49
CA ARG A 80 8.36 9.66 2.00
C ARG A 80 6.91 9.53 2.41
N LEU A 81 6.05 9.25 1.45
CA LEU A 81 4.60 9.08 1.65
C LEU A 81 4.24 7.61 1.84
N GLY A 82 5.00 6.71 1.21
CA GLY A 82 4.81 5.28 1.31
C GLY A 82 5.72 4.51 0.37
N TYR A 83 5.41 3.24 0.22
CA TYR A 83 6.13 2.28 -0.60
C TYR A 83 5.13 1.51 -1.43
N ASP A 84 5.35 1.46 -2.73
CA ASP A 84 4.56 0.64 -3.63
C ASP A 84 5.26 -0.70 -3.85
N LEU A 85 4.63 -1.78 -3.38
CA LEU A 85 5.05 -3.15 -3.61
C LEU A 85 4.22 -3.71 -4.76
N THR A 86 4.79 -3.74 -5.96
CA THR A 86 4.11 -4.25 -7.15
C THR A 86 4.40 -5.74 -7.31
N PHE A 87 3.36 -6.55 -7.17
CA PHE A 87 3.39 -7.99 -7.37
C PHE A 87 2.89 -8.33 -8.76
N SER A 88 3.76 -8.77 -9.66
CA SER A 88 3.38 -9.18 -11.02
C SER A 88 3.39 -10.69 -11.17
N ALA A 89 2.29 -11.24 -11.69
CA ALA A 89 2.19 -12.65 -12.04
C ALA A 89 3.08 -12.98 -13.26
N PRO A 90 3.57 -14.22 -13.39
CA PRO A 90 4.25 -14.66 -14.61
C PRO A 90 3.33 -14.52 -15.84
N LYS A 91 3.89 -14.20 -17.01
CA LYS A 91 3.11 -13.89 -18.21
C LYS A 91 2.05 -14.96 -18.58
N GLY A 92 2.40 -16.24 -18.47
CA GLY A 92 1.47 -17.34 -18.74
C GLY A 92 0.30 -17.41 -17.73
N VAL A 93 0.56 -17.05 -16.48
CA VAL A 93 -0.47 -16.95 -15.42
C VAL A 93 -1.43 -15.80 -15.73
N SER A 94 -0.90 -14.64 -16.13
CA SER A 94 -1.71 -13.50 -16.58
C SER A 94 -2.58 -13.84 -17.79
N MET A 95 -2.04 -14.56 -18.79
CA MET A 95 -2.81 -15.02 -19.94
C MET A 95 -3.97 -15.95 -19.53
N GLN A 96 -3.70 -16.93 -18.66
CA GLN A 96 -4.73 -17.86 -18.19
C GLN A 96 -5.83 -17.16 -17.39
N ALA A 97 -5.47 -16.23 -16.50
CA ALA A 97 -6.45 -15.45 -15.75
C ALA A 97 -7.32 -14.56 -16.65
N LEU A 98 -6.70 -13.81 -17.56
CA LEU A 98 -7.34 -12.65 -18.19
C LEU A 98 -7.88 -12.94 -19.60
N ILE A 99 -7.16 -13.75 -20.39
CA ILE A 99 -7.62 -14.14 -21.74
C ILE A 99 -8.55 -15.33 -21.67
N HIS A 100 -8.22 -16.32 -20.83
CA HIS A 100 -9.06 -17.51 -20.65
C HIS A 100 -10.13 -17.35 -19.56
N GLY A 101 -10.13 -16.21 -18.84
CA GLY A 101 -11.17 -15.86 -17.86
C GLY A 101 -11.16 -16.72 -16.58
N ASP A 102 -10.00 -17.31 -16.24
CA ASP A 102 -9.87 -18.18 -15.07
C ASP A 102 -9.80 -17.37 -13.78
N LYS A 103 -10.98 -17.15 -13.18
CA LYS A 103 -11.12 -16.42 -11.90
C LYS A 103 -10.37 -17.08 -10.74
N THR A 104 -10.12 -18.39 -10.79
CA THR A 104 -9.40 -19.09 -9.71
C THR A 104 -7.94 -18.63 -9.61
N ILE A 105 -7.35 -18.22 -10.73
CA ILE A 105 -6.01 -17.65 -10.76
C ILE A 105 -5.98 -16.25 -10.17
N ILE A 106 -7.02 -15.44 -10.44
CA ILE A 106 -7.15 -14.10 -9.84
C ILE A 106 -7.23 -14.24 -8.31
N GLU A 107 -8.08 -15.13 -7.80
CA GLU A 107 -8.17 -15.39 -6.36
C GLU A 107 -6.86 -15.92 -5.76
N ALA A 108 -6.14 -16.80 -6.48
CA ALA A 108 -4.86 -17.33 -6.04
C ALA A 108 -3.78 -16.23 -5.96
N HIS A 109 -3.76 -15.33 -6.95
CA HIS A 109 -2.88 -14.17 -6.98
C HIS A 109 -3.15 -13.25 -5.79
N GLU A 110 -4.40 -12.93 -5.50
CA GLU A 110 -4.76 -12.09 -4.34
C GLU A 110 -4.40 -12.72 -3.01
N LYS A 111 -4.64 -14.03 -2.86
CA LYS A 111 -4.22 -14.78 -1.66
C LYS A 111 -2.70 -14.74 -1.48
N ALA A 112 -1.94 -14.82 -2.58
CA ALA A 112 -0.49 -14.72 -2.55
C ALA A 112 -0.01 -13.31 -2.17
N VAL A 113 -0.62 -12.26 -2.71
CA VAL A 113 -0.36 -10.86 -2.34
C VAL A 113 -0.65 -10.65 -0.85
N ALA A 114 -1.81 -11.08 -0.37
CA ALA A 114 -2.18 -10.95 1.04
C ALA A 114 -1.23 -11.71 1.98
N ALA A 115 -0.73 -12.89 1.56
CA ALA A 115 0.30 -13.61 2.31
C ALA A 115 1.61 -12.83 2.38
N ALA A 116 2.06 -12.25 1.26
CA ALA A 116 3.27 -11.43 1.23
C ALA A 116 3.13 -10.16 2.10
N VAL A 117 1.95 -9.51 2.07
CA VAL A 117 1.66 -8.35 2.93
C VAL A 117 1.72 -8.73 4.41
N ARG A 118 1.19 -9.89 4.82
CA ARG A 118 1.31 -10.38 6.20
C ARG A 118 2.75 -10.64 6.63
N GLU A 119 3.60 -11.13 5.74
CA GLU A 119 5.03 -11.27 6.03
C GLU A 119 5.74 -9.91 6.12
N ALA A 120 5.42 -8.97 5.21
CA ALA A 120 5.95 -7.61 5.26
C ALA A 120 5.56 -6.88 6.56
N GLU A 121 4.35 -7.13 7.08
CA GLU A 121 3.86 -6.55 8.33
C GLU A 121 4.73 -6.92 9.53
N LYS A 122 5.30 -8.13 9.58
CA LYS A 122 6.24 -8.56 10.64
C LYS A 122 7.54 -7.76 10.65
N LEU A 123 7.87 -7.10 9.54
CA LEU A 123 9.05 -6.26 9.41
C LEU A 123 8.78 -4.79 9.80
N ALA A 124 7.53 -4.45 10.12
CA ALA A 124 7.15 -3.10 10.49
C ALA A 124 7.86 -2.65 11.78
N GLN A 125 8.55 -1.52 11.68
CA GLN A 125 9.28 -0.90 12.78
C GLN A 125 9.01 0.59 12.86
N ALA A 126 9.11 1.16 14.06
CA ALA A 126 9.11 2.60 14.30
C ALA A 126 10.28 3.01 15.19
N ARG A 127 10.63 4.30 15.14
CA ARG A 127 11.52 4.91 16.13
C ARG A 127 10.73 5.37 17.34
N THR A 128 11.27 5.11 18.52
CA THR A 128 10.78 5.64 19.79
C THR A 128 11.93 6.21 20.60
N THR A 129 11.64 7.12 21.53
CA THR A 129 12.64 7.68 22.42
C THR A 129 12.40 7.14 23.82
N ARG A 130 13.37 6.40 24.36
CA ARG A 130 13.34 5.91 25.76
C ARG A 130 14.55 6.50 26.48
N GLN A 131 14.30 7.23 27.57
CA GLN A 131 15.35 7.89 28.38
C GLN A 131 16.33 8.74 27.54
N GLY A 132 15.81 9.52 26.59
CA GLY A 132 16.63 10.38 25.72
C GLY A 132 17.39 9.65 24.60
N LYS A 133 17.27 8.32 24.48
CA LYS A 133 17.90 7.53 23.41
C LYS A 133 16.87 7.06 22.38
N SER A 134 17.24 7.16 21.10
CA SER A 134 16.45 6.60 19.99
C SER A 134 16.57 5.08 20.00
N VAL A 135 15.43 4.40 20.11
CA VAL A 135 15.30 2.93 20.13
C VAL A 135 14.37 2.52 18.99
N THR A 136 14.66 1.37 18.37
CA THR A 136 13.77 0.76 17.38
C THR A 136 12.76 -0.13 18.09
N GLN A 137 11.48 0.02 17.73
CA GLN A 137 10.40 -0.83 18.18
C GLN A 137 9.83 -1.60 16.99
N ASN A 138 9.64 -2.91 17.13
CA ASN A 138 8.84 -3.69 16.18
C ASN A 138 7.36 -3.41 16.46
N THR A 139 6.65 -2.89 15.47
CA THR A 139 5.24 -2.49 15.61
C THR A 139 4.28 -3.55 15.08
N ASN A 140 4.72 -4.39 14.13
CA ASN A 140 3.94 -5.48 13.54
C ASN A 140 2.55 -5.05 13.02
N ASN A 141 2.43 -3.82 12.52
CA ASN A 141 1.20 -3.34 11.90
C ASN A 141 1.51 -2.39 10.74
N LEU A 142 0.82 -2.57 9.62
CA LEU A 142 0.88 -1.73 8.44
C LEU A 142 -0.52 -1.28 8.03
N VAL A 143 -0.58 -0.14 7.34
CA VAL A 143 -1.77 0.31 6.62
C VAL A 143 -1.47 0.15 5.13
N VAL A 144 -2.15 -0.79 4.46
CA VAL A 144 -1.88 -1.14 3.07
C VAL A 144 -3.14 -1.00 2.23
N ALA A 145 -3.06 -0.25 1.13
CA ALA A 145 -4.09 -0.23 0.10
C ALA A 145 -3.61 -1.06 -1.10
N THR A 146 -4.37 -2.07 -1.50
CA THR A 146 -4.07 -2.87 -2.68
C THR A 146 -4.92 -2.47 -3.87
N PHE A 147 -4.32 -2.40 -5.06
CA PHE A 147 -4.96 -2.08 -6.33
C PHE A 147 -4.55 -3.13 -7.37
N ARG A 148 -5.48 -3.97 -7.82
CA ARG A 148 -5.26 -4.98 -8.86
C ARG A 148 -5.43 -4.35 -10.23
N HIS A 149 -4.52 -4.62 -11.15
CA HIS A 149 -4.59 -4.23 -12.55
C HIS A 149 -4.39 -5.47 -13.44
N GLU A 150 -4.90 -5.38 -14.67
CA GLU A 150 -4.99 -6.51 -15.59
C GLU A 150 -4.29 -6.24 -16.93
N THR A 151 -3.82 -5.02 -17.16
CA THR A 151 -3.20 -4.60 -18.42
C THR A 151 -1.86 -3.92 -18.19
N SER A 152 -0.91 -4.21 -19.07
CA SER A 152 0.36 -3.48 -19.09
C SER A 152 0.20 -2.13 -19.81
N ARG A 153 1.22 -1.27 -19.72
CA ARG A 153 1.27 -0.01 -20.51
C ARG A 153 1.23 -0.25 -22.02
N ALA A 154 1.64 -1.43 -22.48
CA ALA A 154 1.59 -1.83 -23.89
C ALA A 154 0.25 -2.50 -24.27
N LEU A 155 -0.74 -2.49 -23.37
CA LEU A 155 -2.04 -3.16 -23.52
C LEU A 155 -1.96 -4.69 -23.60
N ASP A 156 -0.85 -5.27 -23.16
CA ASP A 156 -0.73 -6.72 -23.06
C ASP A 156 -1.35 -7.23 -21.74
N PRO A 157 -1.89 -8.47 -21.70
CA PRO A 157 -2.45 -9.04 -20.46
C PRO A 157 -1.40 -9.15 -19.36
N ASP A 158 -1.60 -8.48 -18.24
CA ASP A 158 -0.65 -8.40 -17.15
C ASP A 158 -1.37 -8.30 -15.81
N LEU A 159 -1.55 -9.45 -15.14
CA LEU A 159 -2.13 -9.51 -13.82
C LEU A 159 -1.08 -9.09 -12.79
N HIS A 160 -1.30 -7.92 -12.20
CA HIS A 160 -0.44 -7.41 -11.14
C HIS A 160 -1.24 -6.66 -10.07
N THR A 161 -0.66 -6.56 -8.88
CA THR A 161 -1.26 -5.81 -7.77
C THR A 161 -0.23 -4.88 -7.18
N HIS A 162 -0.61 -3.61 -7.08
CA HIS A 162 0.11 -2.61 -6.31
C HIS A 162 -0.36 -2.67 -4.86
N ALA A 163 0.52 -3.08 -3.95
CA ALA A 163 0.28 -3.00 -2.51
C ALA A 163 0.97 -1.76 -1.96
N PHE A 164 0.22 -0.66 -1.88
CA PHE A 164 0.74 0.60 -1.38
C PHE A 164 0.78 0.58 0.16
N VAL A 165 1.99 0.41 0.70
CA VAL A 165 2.27 0.51 2.14
C VAL A 165 2.42 1.97 2.52
N MET A 166 1.48 2.48 3.31
CA MET A 166 1.54 3.85 3.83
C MET A 166 2.78 4.01 4.72
N ASN A 167 3.43 5.19 4.68
CA ASN A 167 4.53 5.50 5.59
C ASN A 167 4.02 5.81 7.01
N MET A 168 3.37 4.84 7.63
CA MET A 168 2.82 4.92 8.98
C MET A 168 2.71 3.53 9.63
N THR A 169 2.88 3.51 10.94
CA THR A 169 2.63 2.37 11.80
C THR A 169 2.30 2.86 13.20
N GLN A 170 1.42 2.16 13.91
CA GLN A 170 1.03 2.49 15.27
C GLN A 170 2.01 1.86 16.26
N ARG A 171 2.54 2.65 17.19
CA ARG A 171 3.37 2.15 18.28
C ARG A 171 2.51 1.64 19.44
N GLU A 172 3.15 0.94 20.38
CA GLU A 172 2.54 0.48 21.65
C GLU A 172 1.85 1.60 22.46
N ASP A 173 2.31 2.85 22.34
CA ASP A 173 1.71 4.01 23.00
C ASP A 173 0.50 4.59 22.24
N GLY A 174 -0.02 3.88 21.23
CA GLY A 174 -1.14 4.28 20.39
C GLY A 174 -0.80 5.35 19.35
N GLN A 175 0.43 5.85 19.34
CA GLN A 175 0.84 6.95 18.47
C GLN A 175 1.25 6.45 17.07
N TRP A 176 0.72 7.08 16.04
CA TRP A 176 1.12 6.86 14.65
C TRP A 176 2.46 7.53 14.34
N ARG A 177 3.42 6.77 13.82
CA ARG A 177 4.76 7.26 13.44
C ARG A 177 5.18 6.71 12.08
N ALA A 178 6.11 7.41 11.43
CA ALA A 178 6.68 6.96 10.17
C ALA A 178 7.37 5.60 10.33
N LEU A 179 7.30 4.78 9.27
CA LEU A 179 7.99 3.49 9.23
C LEU A 179 9.50 3.72 9.25
N LYS A 180 10.19 2.92 10.09
CA LYS A 180 11.63 2.76 10.01
C LYS A 180 11.93 1.67 9.00
N MET A 181 12.43 2.06 7.83
CA MET A 181 13.04 1.10 6.92
C MET A 181 14.32 0.51 7.54
N MET A 182 14.52 -0.79 7.37
CA MET A 182 15.84 -1.39 7.51
C MET A 182 16.73 -0.78 6.41
N SER A 183 17.79 -0.09 6.83
CA SER A 183 18.82 0.43 5.93
C SER A 183 19.78 -0.67 5.53
#